data_AF-A0A0M3AZ97-F1
#
_entry.id   AF-A0A0M3AZ97-F1
#
_cell.length_a   1.000
_cell.length_b   1.000
_cell.length_c   1.000
_cell.angle_alpha   90.00
_cell.angle_beta   90.00
_cell.angle_gamma   90.00
#
_symmetry.space_group_name_H-M   'P 1'
#
loop_
_entity.id
_entity.type
_entity.pdbx_description
1 polymer ?
#
loop_
_entity_poly.entity_id
_entity_poly.type
_entity_poly.pdbx_seq_one_letter_code
_entity_poly.pdbx_strand_id
1 'polypeptide(L)'
;MGATFLCEGGCGREIEERPRRKTRFCRSCCGRIFGSNPERAKKSSAAMKRLMADPSFKAAHVERTSAALREKAANDPAEAERRRESGRALFRTGLGHAAQPPGSEARMRVGRMTTERHLSWCPEHLRGLYRDLTKSKGYLAADARQVIEAEMERERANRGRRLSFDEQLRRVQNGARLVSKFEPRAADHGFTLGGVASGLI
;
A
#
# COMPACT_ATOMS: atom_id res chain seq x y z
N MET A 1 -22.37 10.85 -43.93
CA MET A 1 -22.77 9.59 -43.28
C MET A 1 -21.95 8.48 -43.92
N GLY A 2 -21.14 7.75 -43.15
CA GLY A 2 -20.30 6.69 -43.70
C GLY A 2 -21.13 5.48 -44.12
N ALA A 3 -20.67 4.71 -45.10
CA ALA A 3 -21.29 3.44 -45.44
C ALA A 3 -21.27 2.50 -44.23
N THR A 4 -22.36 1.78 -44.00
CA THR A 4 -22.44 0.74 -42.97
C THR A 4 -22.30 -0.64 -43.63
N PHE A 5 -21.64 -1.56 -42.93
CA PHE A 5 -21.50 -2.95 -43.38
C PHE A 5 -21.65 -3.92 -42.21
N LEU A 6 -22.01 -5.16 -42.52
CA LEU A 6 -22.15 -6.22 -41.52
C LEU A 6 -20.78 -6.77 -41.11
N CYS A 7 -20.61 -7.05 -39.82
CA CYS A 7 -19.40 -7.67 -39.31
C CYS A 7 -19.13 -9.04 -39.95
N GLU A 8 -18.02 -9.15 -40.68
CA GLU A 8 -17.58 -10.41 -41.31
C GLU A 8 -17.19 -11.50 -40.29
N GLY A 9 -17.13 -11.15 -39.00
CA GLY A 9 -16.84 -12.08 -37.91
C GLY A 9 -18.05 -12.89 -37.46
N GLY A 10 -19.17 -12.82 -38.18
CA GLY A 10 -20.37 -13.64 -37.98
C GLY A 10 -21.28 -13.22 -36.82
N CYS A 11 -21.10 -12.03 -36.24
CA CYS A 11 -21.91 -11.58 -35.10
C CYS A 11 -23.10 -10.71 -35.48
N GLY A 12 -23.37 -10.50 -36.77
CA GLY A 12 -24.51 -9.72 -37.28
C GLY A 12 -24.51 -8.23 -36.94
N ARG A 13 -23.47 -7.72 -36.26
CA ARG A 13 -23.41 -6.31 -35.87
C ARG A 13 -23.10 -5.43 -37.07
N GLU A 14 -23.89 -4.39 -37.27
CA GLU A 14 -23.62 -3.33 -38.22
C GLU A 14 -22.49 -2.42 -37.74
N ILE A 15 -21.60 -2.06 -38.66
CA ILE A 15 -20.40 -1.28 -38.38
C ILE A 15 -20.33 -0.13 -39.37
N GLU A 16 -20.12 1.08 -38.86
CA GLU A 16 -19.75 2.22 -39.69
C GLU A 16 -18.32 2.09 -40.24
N GLU A 17 -18.19 2.36 -41.53
CA GLU A 17 -16.92 2.59 -42.18
C GLU A 17 -16.25 3.86 -41.63
N ARG A 18 -14.99 3.72 -41.23
CA ARG A 18 -14.17 4.83 -40.73
C ARG A 18 -12.83 4.82 -41.48
N PRO A 19 -12.28 5.99 -41.87
CA PRO A 19 -11.06 6.05 -42.68
C PRO A 19 -9.85 5.31 -42.09
N ARG A 20 -9.77 5.17 -40.76
CA ARG A 20 -8.67 4.49 -40.07
C ARG A 20 -8.92 3.02 -39.74
N ARG A 21 -10.09 2.47 -40.11
CA ARG A 21 -10.48 1.10 -39.80
C ARG A 21 -9.89 0.16 -40.85
N LYS A 22 -8.98 -0.73 -40.44
CA LYS A 22 -8.30 -1.68 -41.34
C LYS A 22 -9.02 -3.02 -41.54
N THR A 23 -10.07 -3.27 -40.75
CA THR A 23 -10.78 -4.56 -40.76
C THR A 23 -12.28 -4.36 -40.78
N ARG A 24 -12.98 -5.28 -41.44
CA ARG A 24 -14.45 -5.35 -41.45
C ARG A 24 -15.04 -6.12 -40.25
N PHE A 25 -14.25 -6.23 -39.17
CA PHE A 25 -14.66 -6.86 -37.93
C PHE A 25 -15.06 -5.83 -36.88
N CYS A 26 -16.09 -6.14 -36.09
CA CYS A 26 -16.38 -5.36 -34.89
C CYS A 26 -15.25 -5.58 -33.86
N ARG A 27 -15.13 -4.69 -32.87
CA ARG A 27 -14.02 -4.74 -31.90
C ARG A 27 -13.95 -6.09 -31.16
N SER A 28 -15.09 -6.68 -30.82
CA SER A 28 -15.17 -7.98 -30.15
C SER A 28 -14.76 -9.13 -31.08
N CYS A 29 -15.30 -9.21 -32.30
CA CYS A 29 -14.91 -10.25 -33.26
C CYS A 29 -13.44 -10.12 -33.68
N CYS A 30 -12.94 -8.90 -33.85
CA CYS A 30 -11.54 -8.62 -34.12
C CYS A 30 -10.64 -9.18 -33.00
N GLY A 31 -10.98 -8.89 -31.73
CA GLY A 31 -10.27 -9.44 -30.57
C GLY A 31 -10.34 -10.96 -30.50
N ARG A 32 -11.51 -11.56 -30.76
CA ARG A 32 -11.71 -13.02 -30.76
C ARG A 32 -10.88 -13.72 -31.83
N ILE A 33 -10.99 -13.28 -33.09
CA ILE A 33 -10.34 -13.89 -34.25
C ILE A 33 -8.81 -13.73 -34.18
N PHE A 34 -8.33 -12.56 -33.78
CA PHE A 34 -6.89 -12.35 -33.66
C PHE A 34 -6.30 -12.95 -32.38
N GLY A 35 -7.10 -13.05 -31.32
CA GLY A 35 -6.72 -13.73 -30.08
C GLY A 35 -6.66 -15.25 -30.21
N SER A 36 -7.49 -15.85 -31.08
CA SER A 36 -7.47 -17.30 -31.33
C SER A 36 -6.30 -17.76 -32.21
N ASN A 37 -5.59 -16.84 -32.88
CA ASN A 37 -4.39 -17.17 -33.64
C ASN A 37 -3.16 -17.16 -32.71
N PRO A 38 -2.54 -18.32 -32.41
CA PRO A 38 -1.46 -18.42 -31.44
C PRO A 38 -0.21 -17.64 -31.86
N GLU A 39 0.12 -17.60 -33.15
CA GLU A 39 1.30 -16.90 -33.66
C GLU A 39 1.16 -15.38 -33.55
N ARG A 40 -0.03 -14.86 -33.85
CA ARG A 40 -0.32 -13.42 -33.65
C ARG A 40 -0.33 -13.06 -32.16
N ALA A 41 -0.88 -13.92 -31.30
CA ALA A 41 -0.87 -13.71 -29.86
C ALA A 41 0.56 -13.66 -29.29
N LYS A 42 1.44 -14.60 -29.70
CA LYS A 42 2.86 -14.61 -29.34
C LYS A 42 3.57 -13.33 -29.80
N LYS A 43 3.40 -12.93 -31.06
CA LYS A 43 4.02 -11.71 -31.61
C LYS A 43 3.59 -10.45 -30.86
N SER A 44 2.30 -10.35 -30.53
CA SER A 44 1.74 -9.22 -29.80
C SER A 44 2.24 -9.18 -28.35
N SER A 45 2.30 -10.34 -27.69
CA SER A 45 2.88 -10.47 -26.35
C SER A 45 4.36 -10.05 -26.33
N ALA A 46 5.16 -10.52 -27.29
CA ALA A 46 6.57 -10.15 -27.39
C ALA A 46 6.77 -8.64 -27.61
N ALA A 47 5.97 -8.02 -28.48
CA ALA A 47 6.01 -6.58 -28.69
C ALA A 47 5.66 -5.81 -27.41
N MET A 48 4.62 -6.23 -26.69
CA MET A 48 4.21 -5.60 -25.44
C MET A 48 5.27 -5.74 -24.34
N LYS A 49 5.90 -6.92 -24.23
CA LYS A 49 7.02 -7.16 -23.28
C LYS A 49 8.20 -6.24 -23.58
N ARG A 50 8.55 -6.03 -24.86
CA ARG A 50 9.60 -5.08 -25.26
C ARG A 50 9.27 -3.66 -24.85
N LEU A 51 8.03 -3.19 -25.10
CA LEU A 51 7.60 -1.85 -24.69
C LEU A 51 7.60 -1.70 -23.16
N MET A 52 7.16 -2.72 -22.42
CA MET A 52 7.16 -2.70 -20.95
C MET A 52 8.54 -2.79 -20.31
N ALA A 53 9.58 -3.13 -21.08
CA ALA A 53 10.95 -3.11 -20.61
C ALA A 53 11.50 -1.68 -20.48
N ASP A 54 10.96 -0.73 -21.27
CA ASP A 54 11.26 0.70 -21.12
C ASP A 54 10.56 1.26 -19.86
N PRO A 55 11.32 1.77 -18.87
CA PRO A 55 10.75 2.31 -17.63
C PRO A 55 9.77 3.46 -17.87
N SER A 56 10.04 4.32 -18.86
CA SER A 56 9.22 5.50 -19.14
C SER A 56 7.86 5.11 -19.70
N PHE A 57 7.85 4.19 -20.67
CA PHE A 57 6.64 3.63 -21.25
C PHE A 57 5.83 2.87 -20.19
N LYS A 58 6.50 2.06 -19.36
CA LYS A 58 5.85 1.30 -18.29
C LYS A 58 5.16 2.23 -17.30
N ALA A 59 5.83 3.29 -16.83
CA ALA A 59 5.26 4.26 -15.91
C ALA A 59 4.00 4.93 -16.50
N ALA A 60 4.10 5.46 -17.72
CA ALA A 60 2.97 6.10 -18.41
C ALA A 60 1.81 5.14 -18.67
N HIS A 61 2.11 3.87 -19.00
CA HIS A 61 1.09 2.85 -19.21
C HIS A 61 0.35 2.49 -17.92
N VAL A 62 1.10 2.31 -16.82
CA VAL A 62 0.52 2.02 -15.50
C VAL A 62 -0.35 3.19 -15.04
N GLU A 63 0.14 4.41 -15.18
CA GLU A 63 -0.61 5.61 -14.81
C GLU A 63 -1.93 5.69 -15.58
N ARG A 64 -1.88 5.67 -16.92
CA ARG A 64 -3.08 5.75 -17.77
C ARG A 64 -4.09 4.66 -17.47
N THR A 65 -3.61 3.42 -17.31
CA THR A 65 -4.48 2.28 -17.00
C THR A 65 -5.09 2.43 -15.62
N SER A 66 -4.30 2.84 -14.61
CA SER A 66 -4.79 3.04 -13.25
C SER A 66 -5.81 4.17 -13.14
N ALA A 67 -5.64 5.26 -13.91
CA ALA A 67 -6.54 6.41 -13.92
C ALA A 67 -7.89 6.01 -14.53
N ALA A 68 -7.88 5.37 -15.71
CA ALA A 68 -9.10 4.89 -16.37
C ALA A 68 -9.87 3.87 -15.51
N LEU A 69 -9.15 3.03 -14.76
CA LEU A 69 -9.77 2.07 -13.84
C LEU A 69 -10.40 2.76 -12.62
N ARG A 70 -9.74 3.78 -12.07
CA ARG A 70 -10.29 4.59 -10.95
C ARG A 70 -11.53 5.35 -11.37
N GLU A 71 -11.48 5.99 -12.54
CA GLU A 71 -12.62 6.71 -13.12
C GLU A 71 -13.83 5.80 -13.32
N LYS A 72 -13.62 4.62 -13.92
CA LYS A 72 -14.70 3.64 -14.10
C LYS A 72 -15.31 3.18 -12.78
N ALA A 73 -14.48 2.89 -11.78
CA ALA A 73 -14.97 2.46 -10.48
C ALA A 73 -15.71 3.59 -9.73
N ALA A 74 -15.36 4.85 -9.98
CA ALA A 74 -16.07 6.00 -9.42
C ALA A 74 -17.44 6.21 -10.07
N ASN A 75 -17.52 5.99 -11.39
CA ASN A 75 -18.73 6.28 -12.18
C ASN A 75 -19.70 5.09 -12.30
N ASP A 76 -19.24 3.86 -12.06
CA ASP A 76 -20.07 2.65 -12.13
C ASP A 76 -19.93 1.82 -10.83
N PRO A 77 -20.94 1.84 -9.93
CA PRO A 77 -20.91 1.07 -8.70
C PRO A 77 -20.90 -0.45 -8.93
N ALA A 78 -21.47 -0.93 -10.04
CA ALA A 78 -21.43 -2.35 -10.37
C ALA A 78 -20.01 -2.78 -10.79
N GLU A 79 -19.30 -1.95 -11.54
CA GLU A 79 -17.88 -2.19 -11.84
C GLU A 79 -17.02 -2.15 -10.58
N ALA A 80 -17.29 -1.22 -9.66
CA ALA A 80 -16.59 -1.18 -8.39
C ALA A 80 -16.76 -2.49 -7.61
N GLU A 81 -17.99 -3.03 -7.53
CA GLU A 81 -18.24 -4.29 -6.83
C GLU A 81 -17.62 -5.49 -7.54
N ARG A 82 -17.74 -5.60 -8.87
CA ARG A 82 -17.06 -6.65 -9.66
C ARG A 82 -15.56 -6.68 -9.40
N ARG A 83 -14.93 -5.52 -9.22
CA ARG A 83 -13.50 -5.41 -8.89
C ARG A 83 -13.20 -5.88 -7.47
N ARG A 84 -14.04 -5.54 -6.49
CA ARG A 84 -13.90 -6.04 -5.11
C ARG A 84 -14.03 -7.56 -5.08
N GLU A 85 -15.02 -8.11 -5.78
CA GLU A 85 -15.22 -9.56 -5.90
C GLU A 85 -14.03 -10.25 -6.57
N SER A 86 -13.52 -9.69 -7.66
CA SER A 86 -12.32 -10.20 -8.33
C SER A 86 -11.10 -10.18 -7.41
N GLY A 87 -10.93 -9.11 -6.62
CA GLY A 87 -9.88 -9.03 -5.60
C GLY A 87 -10.03 -10.11 -4.52
N ARG A 88 -11.25 -10.33 -4.01
CA ARG A 88 -11.56 -11.41 -3.06
C ARG A 88 -11.31 -12.79 -3.66
N ALA A 89 -11.65 -13.01 -4.92
CA ALA A 89 -11.37 -14.26 -5.63
C ALA A 89 -9.87 -14.50 -5.78
N LEU A 90 -9.10 -13.50 -6.21
CA LEU A 90 -7.64 -13.58 -6.32
C LEU A 90 -6.94 -13.82 -4.98
N PHE A 91 -7.47 -13.24 -3.90
CA PHE A 91 -6.97 -13.51 -2.55
C PHE A 91 -7.20 -14.98 -2.15
N ARG A 92 -8.41 -15.51 -2.40
CA ARG A 92 -8.76 -16.90 -2.12
C ARG A 92 -7.90 -17.91 -2.88
N THR A 93 -7.52 -17.62 -4.12
CA THR A 93 -6.66 -18.51 -4.91
C THR A 93 -5.19 -18.48 -4.50
N GLY A 94 -4.78 -17.54 -3.62
CA GLY A 94 -3.39 -17.36 -3.22
C GLY A 94 -2.46 -16.83 -4.31
N LEU A 95 -2.94 -16.68 -5.55
CA LEU A 95 -2.16 -16.20 -6.70
C LEU A 95 -1.62 -14.78 -6.49
N GLY A 96 -2.37 -13.95 -5.75
CA GLY A 96 -1.90 -12.61 -5.37
C GLY A 96 -0.68 -12.63 -4.44
N HIS A 97 -0.51 -13.70 -3.65
CA HIS A 97 0.65 -13.90 -2.78
C HIS A 97 1.77 -14.69 -3.45
N ALA A 98 1.47 -15.56 -4.41
CA ALA A 98 2.47 -16.34 -5.14
C ALA A 98 3.50 -15.45 -5.88
N ALA A 99 3.06 -14.30 -6.39
CA ALA A 99 3.94 -13.35 -7.08
C ALA A 99 4.86 -12.55 -6.13
N GLN A 100 4.62 -12.60 -4.82
CA GLN A 100 5.37 -11.81 -3.83
C GLN A 100 5.77 -12.71 -2.66
N PRO A 101 7.02 -13.21 -2.62
CA PRO A 101 7.45 -14.11 -1.56
C PRO A 101 7.36 -13.45 -0.17
N PRO A 102 7.26 -14.23 0.92
CA PRO A 102 7.43 -13.71 2.27
C PRO A 102 8.71 -12.87 2.37
N GLY A 103 8.64 -11.70 3.01
CA GLY A 103 9.78 -10.78 3.11
C GLY A 103 9.99 -9.83 1.92
N SER A 104 9.21 -9.95 0.84
CA SER A 104 9.23 -8.95 -0.24
C SER A 104 8.90 -7.55 0.27
N GLU A 105 9.57 -6.54 -0.29
CA GLU A 105 9.41 -5.14 0.13
C GLU A 105 7.94 -4.68 0.05
N ALA A 106 7.22 -5.10 -1.00
CA ALA A 106 5.80 -4.82 -1.17
C ALA A 106 4.95 -5.39 -0.02
N ARG A 107 5.21 -6.65 0.41
CA ARG A 107 4.51 -7.25 1.56
C ARG A 107 4.87 -6.57 2.87
N MET A 108 6.14 -6.24 3.08
CA MET A 108 6.58 -5.51 4.27
C MET A 108 5.92 -4.14 4.35
N ARG A 109 5.86 -3.40 3.23
CA ARG A 109 5.19 -2.09 3.14
C ARG A 109 3.71 -2.18 3.47
N VAL A 110 2.99 -3.13 2.87
CA VAL A 110 1.56 -3.38 3.18
C VAL A 110 1.38 -3.77 4.65
N GLY A 111 2.27 -4.61 5.20
CA GLY A 111 2.27 -4.98 6.61
C GLY A 111 2.44 -3.78 7.54
N ARG A 112 3.36 -2.85 7.24
CA ARG A 112 3.53 -1.59 7.97
C ARG A 112 2.29 -0.73 7.91
N MET A 113 1.77 -0.44 6.71
CA MET A 113 0.55 0.35 6.52
C MET A 113 -0.66 -0.26 7.24
N THR A 114 -0.80 -1.58 7.20
CA THR A 114 -1.88 -2.29 7.88
C THR A 114 -1.73 -2.17 9.39
N THR A 115 -0.51 -2.33 9.91
CA THR A 115 -0.20 -2.12 11.34
C THR A 115 -0.53 -0.69 11.75
N GLU A 116 -0.08 0.32 11.00
CA GLU A 116 -0.36 1.73 11.27
C GLU A 116 -1.87 2.01 11.27
N ARG A 117 -2.61 1.47 10.31
CA ARG A 117 -4.07 1.66 10.23
C ARG A 117 -4.80 1.02 11.42
N HIS A 118 -4.44 -0.21 11.81
CA HIS A 118 -5.15 -0.94 12.87
C HIS A 118 -4.68 -0.60 14.29
N LEU A 119 -3.41 -0.19 14.43
CA LEU A 119 -2.78 0.18 15.70
C LEU A 119 -2.43 1.67 15.75
N SER A 120 -3.22 2.51 15.09
CA SER A 120 -3.06 3.97 15.12
C SER A 120 -3.22 4.54 16.52
N TRP A 121 -4.04 3.91 17.36
CA TRP A 121 -4.25 4.27 18.77
C TRP A 121 -3.10 3.84 19.68
N CYS A 122 -2.28 2.87 19.28
CA CYS A 122 -1.23 2.27 20.10
C CYS A 122 0.14 2.88 19.77
N PRO A 123 0.84 3.50 20.76
CA PRO A 123 2.17 4.05 20.58
C PRO A 123 3.16 3.02 20.03
N GLU A 124 4.09 3.46 19.19
CA GLU A 124 4.98 2.57 18.45
C GLU A 124 5.79 1.63 19.36
N HIS A 125 6.30 2.13 20.49
CA HIS A 125 7.08 1.35 21.45
C HIS A 125 6.25 0.28 22.19
N LEU A 126 4.92 0.47 22.30
CA LEU A 126 4.01 -0.49 22.94
C LEU A 126 3.40 -1.50 21.95
N ARG A 127 3.59 -1.32 20.64
CA ARG A 127 3.08 -2.27 19.61
C ARG A 127 3.70 -3.65 19.75
N GLY A 128 4.95 -3.73 20.22
CA GLY A 128 5.62 -5.01 20.52
C GLY A 128 4.87 -5.78 21.61
N LEU A 129 4.52 -5.10 22.70
CA LEU A 129 3.74 -5.67 23.80
C LEU A 129 2.35 -6.12 23.34
N TYR A 130 1.64 -5.32 22.55
CA TYR A 130 0.33 -5.71 22.00
C TYR A 130 0.40 -7.00 21.17
N ARG A 131 1.45 -7.16 20.35
CA ARG A 131 1.66 -8.38 19.56
C ARG A 131 1.94 -9.58 20.44
N ASP A 132 2.71 -9.41 21.51
CA ASP A 132 3.00 -10.48 22.47
C ASP A 132 1.74 -10.93 23.22
N LEU A 133 0.94 -9.98 23.72
CA LEU A 133 -0.34 -10.26 24.38
C LEU A 133 -1.28 -11.07 23.49
N THR A 134 -1.42 -10.68 22.23
CA THR A 134 -2.37 -11.31 21.29
C THR A 134 -1.85 -12.62 20.69
N LYS A 135 -0.56 -12.72 20.35
CA LYS A 135 0.00 -13.91 19.67
C LYS A 135 0.56 -14.95 20.63
N SER A 136 1.29 -14.53 21.66
CA SER A 136 1.97 -15.44 22.57
C SER A 136 1.07 -15.82 23.74
N LYS A 137 0.36 -14.83 24.31
CA LYS A 137 -0.44 -15.00 25.53
C LYS A 137 -1.93 -15.24 25.27
N GLY A 138 -2.37 -15.17 24.01
CA GLY A 138 -3.74 -15.51 23.61
C GLY A 138 -4.82 -14.54 24.11
N TYR A 139 -4.47 -13.30 24.46
CA TYR A 139 -5.46 -12.30 24.88
C TYR A 139 -6.37 -11.94 23.71
N LEU A 140 -7.66 -11.71 24.02
CA LEU A 140 -8.57 -11.08 23.07
C LEU A 140 -8.10 -9.65 22.77
N ALA A 141 -8.40 -9.16 21.57
CA ALA A 141 -7.97 -7.82 21.14
C ALA A 141 -8.48 -6.71 22.06
N ALA A 142 -9.68 -6.87 22.64
CA ALA A 142 -10.25 -5.93 23.60
C ALA A 142 -9.45 -5.89 24.91
N ASP A 143 -9.12 -7.06 25.47
CA ASP A 143 -8.37 -7.17 26.73
C ASP A 143 -6.93 -6.70 26.55
N ALA A 144 -6.28 -7.08 25.44
CA ALA A 144 -4.96 -6.59 25.10
C ALA A 144 -4.92 -5.06 24.98
N ARG A 145 -5.98 -4.46 24.43
CA ARG A 145 -6.11 -3.00 24.34
C ARG A 145 -6.21 -2.35 25.72
N GLN A 146 -7.01 -2.91 26.63
CA GLN A 146 -7.11 -2.40 28.00
C GLN A 146 -5.76 -2.43 28.74
N VAL A 147 -4.98 -3.50 28.56
CA VAL A 147 -3.63 -3.60 29.15
C VAL A 147 -2.70 -2.51 28.61
N ILE A 148 -2.72 -2.27 27.29
CA ILE A 148 -1.91 -1.20 26.69
C ILE A 148 -2.38 0.18 27.16
N GLU A 149 -3.69 0.43 27.22
CA GLU A 149 -4.23 1.71 27.70
C GLU A 149 -3.86 1.97 29.17
N ALA A 150 -3.88 0.94 30.02
CA ALA A 150 -3.39 1.03 31.39
C ALA A 150 -1.90 1.35 31.47
N GLU A 151 -1.07 0.75 30.59
CA GLU A 151 0.36 1.05 30.54
C GLU A 151 0.65 2.46 30.02
N MET A 152 -0.11 2.93 29.02
CA MET A 152 -0.04 4.31 28.56
C MET A 152 -0.38 5.29 29.69
N GLU A 153 -1.39 4.98 30.50
CA GLU A 153 -1.78 5.82 31.61
C GLU A 153 -0.70 5.84 32.71
N ARG A 154 -0.07 4.70 32.99
CA ARG A 154 1.09 4.62 33.88
C ARG A 154 2.26 5.45 33.37
N GLU A 155 2.58 5.37 32.07
CA GLU A 155 3.62 6.21 31.46
C GLU A 155 3.29 7.70 31.56
N ARG A 156 2.04 8.08 31.30
CA ARG A 156 1.59 9.49 31.43
C ARG A 156 1.73 9.99 32.85
N ALA A 157 1.30 9.20 33.84
CA ALA A 157 1.47 9.51 35.26
C ALA A 157 2.95 9.65 35.65
N ASN A 158 3.82 8.81 35.09
CA ASN A 158 5.26 8.85 35.37
C ASN A 158 6.01 10.00 34.68
N ARG A 159 5.60 10.43 33.47
CA ARG A 159 6.26 11.52 32.71
C ARG A 159 6.23 12.88 33.42
N GLY A 160 5.32 13.08 34.37
CA GLY A 160 5.21 14.29 35.19
C GLY A 160 5.72 14.16 36.62
N ARG A 161 6.07 12.95 37.08
CA ARG A 161 6.48 12.74 38.47
C ARG A 161 7.90 13.24 38.69
N ARG A 162 8.02 14.45 39.23
CA ARG A 162 9.27 14.90 39.86
C ARG A 162 9.55 13.95 41.03
N LEU A 163 10.69 13.26 40.97
CA LEU A 163 11.16 12.45 42.09
C LEU A 163 11.32 13.35 43.31
N SER A 164 10.85 12.91 44.48
CA SER A 164 11.11 13.66 45.72
C SER A 164 12.62 13.70 45.99
N PHE A 165 13.06 14.68 46.79
CA PHE A 165 14.47 14.80 47.14
C PHE A 165 15.03 13.50 47.75
N ASP A 166 14.29 12.85 48.66
CA ASP A 166 14.69 11.58 49.27
C ASP A 166 14.80 10.44 48.26
N GLU A 167 13.94 10.43 47.25
CA GLU A 167 13.94 9.42 46.18
C GLU A 167 15.11 9.66 45.20
N GLN A 168 15.49 10.92 44.97
CA GLN A 168 16.71 11.27 44.25
C GLN A 168 17.96 10.86 45.04
N LEU A 169 17.99 11.12 46.35
CA LEU A 169 19.11 10.77 47.23
C LEU A 169 19.32 9.24 47.31
N ARG A 170 18.23 8.47 47.43
CA ARG A 170 18.29 6.98 47.37
C ARG A 170 18.85 6.48 46.05
N ARG A 171 18.51 7.10 44.92
CA ARG A 171 19.05 6.70 43.61
C ARG A 171 20.56 6.97 43.51
N VAL A 172 21.02 8.11 44.04
CA VAL A 172 22.46 8.43 44.10
C VAL A 172 23.20 7.42 44.99
N GLN A 173 22.64 7.07 46.15
CA GLN A 173 23.20 6.03 47.03
C GLN A 173 23.24 4.65 46.36
N ASN A 174 22.26 4.33 45.51
CA ASN A 174 22.22 3.09 44.72
C ASN A 174 23.09 3.14 43.44
N GLY A 175 23.98 4.12 43.31
CA GLY A 175 24.97 4.20 42.24
C GLY A 175 24.53 4.98 40.99
N ALA A 176 23.39 5.68 41.01
CA ALA A 176 23.05 6.61 39.95
C ALA A 176 24.01 7.82 39.97
N ARG A 177 24.62 8.13 38.81
CA ARG A 177 25.50 9.30 38.68
C ARG A 177 24.68 10.55 38.40
N LEU A 178 25.01 11.65 39.09
CA LEU A 178 24.49 12.97 38.74
C LEU A 178 25.09 13.39 37.39
N VAL A 179 24.24 13.50 36.38
CA VAL A 179 24.64 14.08 35.09
C VAL A 179 24.47 15.59 35.24
N SER A 180 25.52 16.35 34.93
CA SER A 180 25.43 17.81 34.88
C SER A 180 24.27 18.20 33.96
N LYS A 181 23.48 19.21 34.37
CA LYS A 181 22.41 19.75 33.54
C LYS A 181 23.00 20.01 32.15
N PHE A 182 22.38 19.43 31.12
CA PHE A 182 22.81 19.65 29.74
C PHE A 182 22.71 21.15 29.46
N GLU A 183 23.85 21.82 29.42
CA GLU A 183 23.99 23.17 28.93
C GLU A 183 24.28 23.04 27.43
N PRO A 184 23.31 23.29 26.54
CA PRO A 184 23.60 23.30 25.12
C PRO A 184 24.71 24.33 24.87
N ARG A 185 25.89 23.85 24.49
CA ARG A 185 26.98 24.68 23.99
C ARG A 185 26.54 25.23 22.63
N ALA A 186 26.24 26.51 22.62
CA ALA A 186 25.80 27.34 21.48
C ALA A 186 24.28 27.38 21.22
N ALA A 187 23.80 28.61 21.14
CA ALA A 187 22.55 28.97 20.51
C ALA A 187 22.73 28.87 18.99
N ASP A 188 22.66 27.67 18.41
CA ASP A 188 22.50 27.51 16.97
C ASP A 188 21.06 27.89 16.59
N HIS A 189 20.80 29.19 16.57
CA HIS A 189 19.67 29.77 15.87
C HIS A 189 19.99 29.84 14.37
N GLY A 190 20.30 28.68 13.78
CA GLY A 190 20.16 28.47 12.35
C GLY A 190 18.70 28.18 12.05
N PHE A 191 17.86 29.22 11.99
CA PHE A 191 16.53 29.08 11.40
C PHE A 191 16.69 28.68 9.93
N THR A 192 16.67 27.39 9.62
CA THR A 192 16.32 26.91 8.28
C THR A 192 14.84 26.58 8.30
N LEU A 193 14.05 27.48 7.71
CA LEU A 193 12.72 27.14 7.22
C LEU A 193 12.83 25.92 6.30
N GLY A 194 12.28 24.79 6.73
CA GLY A 194 12.21 23.55 5.94
C GLY A 194 13.07 22.44 6.51
N GLY A 195 12.45 21.56 7.30
CA GLY A 195 13.11 20.45 7.98
C GLY A 195 13.81 19.49 7.03
N VAL A 196 14.97 19.00 7.45
CA VAL A 196 15.24 17.62 7.89
C VAL A 196 16.69 17.62 8.38
N ALA A 197 16.91 17.64 9.69
CA ALA A 197 18.23 17.37 10.26
C ALA A 197 18.34 15.87 10.54
N SER A 198 18.90 15.16 9.57
CA SER A 198 19.46 13.82 9.74
C SER A 198 20.76 13.94 10.53
N GLY A 199 20.84 13.34 11.71
CA GLY A 199 22.04 13.18 12.52
C GLY A 199 21.67 12.47 13.82
N LEU A 200 21.50 11.15 13.84
CA LEU A 200 22.53 10.11 14.09
C LEU A 200 23.32 10.29 15.40
N ILE A 201 23.22 9.23 16.23
CA ILE A 201 24.18 8.74 17.25
C ILE A 201 24.36 9.60 18.50
#